data_AF-A0AAU8LQC5-F1
#
_entry.id   AF-A0AAU8LQC5-F1
#
_cell.length_a   1.000
_cell.length_b   1.000
_cell.length_c   1.000
_cell.angle_alpha   90.00
_cell.angle_beta   90.00
_cell.angle_gamma   90.00
#
_symmetry.space_group_name_H-M   'P 1'
#
loop_
_entity.id
_entity.type
_entity.pdbx_description
1 polymer ?
#
loop_
_entity_poly.entity_id
_entity_poly.type
_entity_poly.pdbx_seq_one_letter_code
_entity_poly.pdbx_strand_id
1 'polypeptide(L)'
;MSESIQSNKAEFTFTDYGQGGDISEEYTFPWITWGIILFCTMLWSYLHLGKDWPLHLEVMHAVAPEGFRIWTGAVWGLVTTAFVHFDIWHILFNMWLAESFGRIFEPNMGRKHYLLFILSAAFVSSGMQLFLSGQPGIGFSGVLYAMFGYALVVRRVYLQYQVIVDKSTSQFLIGWFILCLLLTSFNIMEITNEAHVAGLAFGICVGQLYISRVYVKTSRIVLVGMVAMTILSTTYLPWSDRWRARNATLEIVDLEERAEAGIAEAQYLYSDVLMRCGEGRAEGILWLTKAADQKYLPAMNRLVRILATDQDPAFRNAEQAVEWGLELCEKDRWRNMEYVDTLAAAYAEAERWDVAIALQKRALERLGDENTLATASFQEHLQKYQRHEKVRE
;
A
#
# COMPACT_ATOMS: atom_id res chain seq x y z
N MET A 1 42.43 39.58 -60.07
CA MET A 1 41.70 40.08 -58.89
C MET A 1 40.84 38.94 -58.38
N SER A 2 41.36 38.17 -57.43
CA SER A 2 40.68 37.04 -56.79
C SER A 2 41.17 36.98 -55.35
N GLU A 3 40.34 37.41 -54.41
CA GLU A 3 40.57 37.20 -52.98
C GLU A 3 39.92 35.88 -52.56
N SER A 4 40.72 35.02 -51.91
CA SER A 4 40.27 33.77 -51.31
C SER A 4 40.33 33.87 -49.78
N ILE A 5 39.14 33.69 -49.20
CA ILE A 5 38.73 33.40 -47.82
C ILE A 5 39.81 32.75 -46.93
N GLN A 6 40.10 33.38 -45.79
CA GLN A 6 40.91 32.82 -44.68
C GLN A 6 40.09 31.87 -43.81
N SER A 7 40.64 30.69 -43.51
CA SER A 7 40.23 29.80 -42.42
C SER A 7 41.29 29.84 -41.31
N ASN A 8 40.96 30.31 -40.10
CA ASN A 8 41.83 30.17 -38.93
C ASN A 8 41.45 28.92 -38.14
N LYS A 9 42.26 27.87 -38.25
CA LYS A 9 42.37 26.80 -37.26
C LYS A 9 43.48 27.20 -36.27
N ALA A 10 43.13 27.40 -35.00
CA ALA A 10 44.12 27.53 -33.95
C ALA A 10 44.52 26.12 -33.48
N GLU A 11 45.78 25.76 -33.71
CA GLU A 11 46.45 24.59 -33.12
C GLU A 11 46.59 24.78 -31.61
N PHE A 12 46.26 23.75 -30.83
CA PHE A 12 46.49 23.69 -29.39
C PHE A 12 47.77 22.89 -29.16
N THR A 13 48.87 23.56 -28.81
CA THR A 13 50.16 22.93 -28.52
C THR A 13 50.18 22.30 -27.13
N PHE A 14 50.65 21.06 -27.07
CA PHE A 14 50.69 20.19 -25.89
C PHE A 14 52.10 20.24 -25.28
N THR A 15 52.36 21.16 -24.34
CA THR A 15 53.59 21.16 -23.53
C THR A 15 53.35 21.94 -22.23
N ASP A 16 53.07 21.22 -21.13
CA ASP A 16 53.82 21.35 -19.86
C ASP A 16 53.31 20.31 -18.85
N TYR A 17 53.90 19.11 -18.84
CA TYR A 17 53.76 18.16 -17.74
C TYR A 17 55.11 17.50 -17.52
N GLY A 18 55.88 18.07 -16.58
CA GLY A 18 57.09 17.45 -16.09
C GLY A 18 57.91 18.38 -15.23
N GLN A 19 57.51 18.58 -13.97
CA GLN A 19 58.43 18.62 -12.83
C GLN A 19 57.71 18.09 -11.58
N GLY A 20 58.39 17.18 -10.88
CA GLY A 20 57.86 16.44 -9.73
C GLY A 20 57.52 17.35 -8.56
N GLY A 21 56.23 17.70 -8.45
CA GLY A 21 55.59 18.05 -7.20
C GLY A 21 55.14 16.79 -6.51
N ASP A 22 55.46 16.66 -5.22
CA ASP A 22 54.93 15.67 -4.31
C ASP A 22 53.40 15.82 -4.26
N ILE A 23 52.68 15.08 -5.12
CA ILE A 23 51.23 14.97 -5.05
C ILE A 23 50.96 13.89 -4.01
N SER A 24 51.03 14.24 -2.74
CA SER A 24 50.22 13.54 -1.75
C SER A 24 48.77 13.79 -2.15
N GLU A 25 48.21 12.94 -3.03
CA GLU A 25 46.76 12.82 -3.16
C GLU A 25 46.26 12.58 -1.73
N GLU A 26 45.68 13.61 -1.13
CA GLU A 26 45.17 13.55 0.23
C GLU A 26 44.01 12.54 0.18
N TYR A 27 44.31 11.27 0.44
CA TYR A 27 43.33 10.19 0.40
C TYR A 27 42.35 10.43 1.54
N THR A 28 41.30 11.20 1.27
CA THR A 28 40.33 11.52 2.31
C THR A 28 39.53 10.27 2.63
N PHE A 29 39.70 9.78 3.86
CA PHE A 29 38.98 8.60 4.33
C PHE A 29 37.46 8.79 4.19
N PRO A 30 36.72 7.80 3.64
CA PRO A 30 35.29 7.92 3.36
C PRO A 30 34.46 7.66 4.63
N TRP A 31 34.40 8.68 5.50
CA TRP A 31 33.75 8.59 6.81
C TRP A 31 32.25 8.34 6.71
N ILE A 32 31.56 8.92 5.74
CA ILE A 32 30.12 8.70 5.57
C ILE A 32 29.87 7.26 5.13
N THR A 33 30.64 6.75 4.17
CA THR A 33 30.50 5.36 3.72
C THR A 33 30.68 4.38 4.87
N TRP A 34 31.74 4.52 5.67
CA TRP A 34 31.95 3.63 6.82
C TRP A 34 30.91 3.83 7.92
N GLY A 35 30.43 5.06 8.12
CA GLY A 35 29.33 5.34 9.04
C GLY A 35 28.03 4.63 8.63
N ILE A 36 27.71 4.61 7.34
CA ILE A 36 26.56 3.88 6.80
C ILE A 36 26.73 2.37 6.97
N ILE A 37 27.92 1.84 6.66
CA ILE A 37 28.21 0.41 6.84
C ILE A 37 28.03 0.02 8.31
N LEU A 38 28.64 0.76 9.22
CA LEU A 38 28.51 0.53 10.66
C LEU A 38 27.04 0.59 11.10
N PHE A 39 26.30 1.62 10.69
CA PHE A 39 24.89 1.78 11.04
C PHE A 39 24.02 0.63 10.55
N CYS A 40 24.13 0.25 9.26
CA CYS A 40 23.39 -0.87 8.70
C CYS A 40 23.75 -2.19 9.40
N THR A 41 25.04 -2.44 9.68
CA THR A 41 25.48 -3.65 10.39
C THR A 41 24.96 -3.70 11.81
N MET A 42 25.03 -2.59 12.57
CA MET A 42 24.48 -2.50 13.93
C MET A 42 22.97 -2.74 13.93
N LEU A 43 22.25 -2.12 12.98
CA LEU A 43 20.80 -2.27 12.88
C LEU A 43 20.40 -3.69 12.49
N TRP A 44 21.10 -4.30 11.53
CA TRP A 44 20.90 -5.71 11.18
C TRP A 44 21.15 -6.62 12.38
N SER A 45 22.25 -6.43 13.12
CA SER A 45 22.55 -7.20 14.33
C SER A 45 21.46 -7.03 15.40
N TYR A 46 20.98 -5.81 15.62
CA TYR A 46 19.86 -5.54 16.55
C TYR A 46 18.61 -6.31 16.15
N LEU A 47 18.22 -6.24 14.86
CA LEU A 47 17.00 -6.87 14.37
C LEU A 47 17.08 -8.41 14.33
N HIS A 48 18.28 -8.99 14.23
CA HIS A 48 18.43 -10.46 14.12
C HIS A 48 18.75 -11.14 15.46
N LEU A 49 19.57 -10.50 16.29
CA LEU A 49 20.00 -11.05 17.58
C LEU A 49 19.07 -10.62 18.73
N GLY A 50 18.32 -9.53 18.55
CA GLY A 50 17.48 -8.92 19.57
C GLY A 50 15.99 -9.22 19.46
N LYS A 51 15.59 -10.36 18.86
CA LYS A 51 14.17 -10.68 18.64
C LYS A 51 13.32 -10.69 19.91
N ASP A 52 13.93 -11.11 21.03
CA ASP A 52 13.29 -11.17 22.34
C ASP A 52 13.47 -9.89 23.18
N TRP A 53 14.08 -8.84 22.61
CA TRP A 53 14.30 -7.59 23.34
C TRP A 53 13.00 -6.77 23.46
N PRO A 54 12.77 -6.07 24.60
CA PRO A 54 11.51 -5.37 24.86
C PRO A 54 11.09 -4.37 23.78
N LEU A 55 12.06 -3.73 23.12
CA LEU A 55 11.83 -2.69 22.11
C LEU A 55 11.93 -3.19 20.67
N HIS A 56 12.09 -4.51 20.45
CA HIS A 56 12.38 -5.06 19.12
C HIS A 56 11.36 -4.63 18.06
N LEU A 57 10.07 -4.82 18.34
CA LEU A 57 8.97 -4.46 17.44
C LEU A 57 8.85 -2.96 17.24
N GLU A 58 9.04 -2.16 18.30
CA GLU A 58 9.00 -0.69 18.20
C GLU A 58 10.11 -0.17 17.30
N VAL A 59 11.33 -0.68 17.46
CA VAL A 59 12.46 -0.30 16.61
C VAL A 59 12.21 -0.74 15.18
N MET A 60 11.80 -1.99 14.93
CA MET A 60 11.48 -2.49 13.59
C MET A 60 10.46 -1.59 12.89
N HIS A 61 9.35 -1.27 13.57
CA HIS A 61 8.33 -0.39 13.03
C HIS A 61 8.79 1.06 12.82
N ALA A 62 9.76 1.54 13.61
CA ALA A 62 10.31 2.88 13.46
C ALA A 62 11.29 2.99 12.28
N VAL A 63 12.14 1.98 12.07
CA VAL A 63 13.20 2.02 11.03
C VAL A 63 12.74 1.46 9.68
N ALA A 64 11.83 0.48 9.69
CA ALA A 64 11.22 -0.12 8.50
C ALA A 64 9.69 -0.09 8.60
N PRO A 65 9.06 1.11 8.70
CA PRO A 65 7.61 1.20 8.70
C PRO A 65 7.05 0.69 7.36
N GLU A 66 6.04 -0.17 7.43
CA GLU A 66 5.27 -0.58 6.26
C GLU A 66 4.44 0.58 5.68
N GLY A 67 3.89 0.39 4.48
CA GLY A 67 3.03 1.36 3.79
C GLY A 67 1.90 1.89 4.69
N PHE A 68 1.27 1.02 5.49
CA PHE A 68 0.25 1.42 6.47
C PHE A 68 0.76 2.49 7.45
N ARG A 69 1.97 2.30 7.98
CA ARG A 69 2.61 3.24 8.92
C ARG A 69 3.03 4.53 8.24
N ILE A 70 3.46 4.47 6.98
CA ILE A 70 3.75 5.67 6.18
C ILE A 70 2.49 6.53 6.03
N TRP A 71 1.35 5.93 5.68
CA TRP A 71 0.07 6.63 5.54
C TRP A 71 -0.52 7.12 6.88
N THR A 72 0.09 6.79 8.01
CA THR A 72 -0.32 7.26 9.36
C THR A 72 0.72 8.19 9.99
N GLY A 73 1.74 8.62 9.23
CA GLY A 73 2.67 9.68 9.63
C GLY A 73 4.15 9.26 9.69
N ALA A 74 4.48 7.97 9.52
CA ALA A 74 5.86 7.48 9.53
C ALA A 74 6.60 7.76 8.21
N VAL A 75 6.52 8.99 7.69
CA VAL A 75 7.06 9.40 6.38
C VAL A 75 8.60 9.36 6.33
N TRP A 76 9.27 9.40 7.48
CA TRP A 76 10.72 9.15 7.56
C TRP A 76 11.10 7.76 7.06
N GLY A 77 10.14 6.81 7.04
CA GLY A 77 10.24 5.50 6.44
C GLY A 77 10.77 5.50 5.02
N LEU A 78 10.45 6.53 4.23
CA LEU A 78 10.94 6.68 2.86
C LEU A 78 12.47 6.80 2.79
N VAL A 79 13.14 7.13 3.90
CA VAL A 79 14.59 7.20 3.98
C VAL A 79 15.14 6.06 4.84
N THR A 80 14.55 5.80 6.01
CA THR A 80 15.12 4.84 6.98
C THR A 80 15.10 3.41 6.48
N THR A 81 14.09 3.02 5.67
CA THR A 81 13.98 1.65 5.14
C THR A 81 15.17 1.27 4.27
N ALA A 82 15.83 2.24 3.63
CA ALA A 82 17.01 2.02 2.80
C ALA A 82 18.23 1.55 3.62
N PHE A 83 18.21 1.67 4.95
CA PHE A 83 19.30 1.24 5.83
C PHE A 83 18.99 -0.07 6.56
N VAL A 84 17.85 -0.70 6.28
CA VAL A 84 17.40 -1.95 6.90
C VAL A 84 17.61 -3.11 5.96
N HIS A 85 18.05 -4.25 6.49
CA HIS A 85 18.21 -5.49 5.73
C HIS A 85 17.66 -6.65 6.56
N PHE A 86 16.92 -7.57 5.94
CA PHE A 86 16.35 -8.75 6.61
C PHE A 86 17.10 -10.05 6.31
N ASP A 87 18.05 -10.03 5.37
CA ASP A 87 18.81 -11.21 4.98
C ASP A 87 20.31 -10.95 5.06
N ILE A 88 21.06 -11.94 5.56
CA ILE A 88 22.52 -11.84 5.70
C ILE A 88 23.22 -11.59 4.36
N TRP A 89 22.80 -12.29 3.30
CA TRP A 89 23.39 -12.10 1.97
C TRP A 89 23.08 -10.73 1.38
N HIS A 90 21.88 -10.20 1.67
CA HIS A 90 21.45 -8.88 1.21
C HIS A 90 22.28 -7.76 1.85
N ILE A 91 22.54 -7.81 3.17
CA ILE A 91 23.41 -6.83 3.81
C ILE A 91 24.87 -6.96 3.36
N LEU A 92 25.42 -8.17 3.30
CA LEU A 92 26.82 -8.38 2.90
C LEU A 92 27.09 -7.81 1.50
N PHE A 93 26.21 -8.12 0.54
CA PHE A 93 26.32 -7.63 -0.82
C PHE A 93 26.20 -6.10 -0.90
N ASN A 94 25.20 -5.53 -0.23
CA ASN A 94 24.99 -4.09 -0.25
C ASN A 94 26.14 -3.32 0.40
N MET A 95 26.67 -3.81 1.53
CA MET A 95 27.76 -3.12 2.22
C MET A 95 29.07 -3.24 1.45
N TRP A 96 29.34 -4.38 0.80
CA TRP A 96 30.48 -4.52 -0.10
C TRP A 96 30.43 -3.53 -1.28
N LEU A 97 29.27 -3.39 -1.92
CA LEU A 97 29.08 -2.41 -2.98
C LEU A 97 29.11 -0.96 -2.46
N ALA A 98 28.51 -0.68 -1.31
CA ALA A 98 28.52 0.66 -0.71
C ALA A 98 29.94 1.12 -0.40
N GLU A 99 30.79 0.21 0.08
CA GLU A 99 32.20 0.43 0.31
C GLU A 99 32.94 0.76 -0.99
N SER A 100 32.79 -0.11 -2.00
CA SER A 100 33.46 0.01 -3.29
C SER A 100 33.11 1.30 -4.01
N PHE A 101 31.81 1.64 -4.06
CA PHE A 101 31.34 2.87 -4.66
C PHE A 101 31.65 4.10 -3.80
N GLY A 102 31.53 4.00 -2.49
CA GLY A 102 31.74 5.09 -1.54
C GLY A 102 33.16 5.66 -1.56
N ARG A 103 34.17 4.79 -1.71
CA ARG A 103 35.58 5.18 -1.91
C ARG A 103 35.79 6.13 -3.09
N ILE A 104 34.98 6.01 -4.13
CA ILE A 104 35.04 6.90 -5.30
C ILE A 104 34.10 8.10 -5.12
N PHE A 105 32.88 7.88 -4.64
CA PHE A 105 31.87 8.94 -4.59
C PHE A 105 32.13 9.99 -3.52
N GLU A 106 32.43 9.59 -2.28
CA GLU A 106 32.58 10.52 -1.16
C GLU A 106 33.68 11.58 -1.37
N PRO A 107 34.92 11.21 -1.75
CA PRO A 107 35.98 12.21 -1.98
C PRO A 107 35.67 13.10 -3.19
N ASN A 108 35.05 12.55 -4.24
CA ASN A 108 34.84 13.28 -5.50
C ASN A 108 33.60 14.19 -5.51
N MET A 109 32.55 13.85 -4.76
CA MET A 109 31.37 14.72 -4.58
C MET A 109 31.56 15.69 -3.41
N GLY A 110 32.44 15.34 -2.47
CA GLY A 110 32.51 15.94 -1.16
C GLY A 110 31.39 15.46 -0.23
N ARG A 111 31.71 15.37 1.05
CA ARG A 111 30.86 14.76 2.10
C ARG A 111 29.41 15.26 2.11
N LYS A 112 29.21 16.58 1.99
CA LYS A 112 27.86 17.19 2.03
C LYS A 112 26.99 16.75 0.86
N HIS A 113 27.52 16.81 -0.36
CA HIS A 113 26.76 16.43 -1.57
C HIS A 113 26.57 14.92 -1.65
N TYR A 114 27.56 14.14 -1.18
CA TYR A 114 27.44 12.68 -1.09
C TYR A 114 26.31 12.26 -0.15
N LEU A 115 26.24 12.85 1.06
CA LEU A 115 25.15 12.57 1.99
C LEU A 115 23.79 12.98 1.40
N LEU A 116 23.70 14.17 0.80
CA LEU A 116 22.47 14.63 0.16
C LEU A 116 22.03 13.71 -0.99
N PHE A 117 22.99 13.22 -1.79
CA PHE A 117 22.73 12.25 -2.85
C PHE A 117 22.13 10.96 -2.29
N ILE A 118 22.72 10.41 -1.23
CA ILE A 118 22.23 9.18 -0.59
C ILE A 118 20.82 9.36 -0.04
N LEU A 119 20.57 10.43 0.71
CA LEU A 119 19.26 10.67 1.32
C LEU A 119 18.18 10.89 0.24
N SER A 120 18.52 11.62 -0.83
CA SER A 120 17.61 11.85 -1.96
C SER A 120 17.35 10.57 -2.75
N ALA A 121 18.39 9.78 -2.99
CA ALA A 121 18.27 8.50 -3.67
C ALA A 121 17.41 7.53 -2.86
N ALA A 122 17.63 7.43 -1.55
CA ALA A 122 16.84 6.61 -0.64
C ALA A 122 15.36 7.03 -0.69
N PHE A 123 15.09 8.32 -0.49
CA PHE A 123 13.74 8.89 -0.55
C PHE A 123 13.02 8.55 -1.85
N VAL A 124 13.67 8.80 -3.00
CA VAL A 124 13.07 8.56 -4.31
C VAL A 124 12.93 7.06 -4.60
N SER A 125 13.94 6.24 -4.30
CA SER A 125 13.87 4.81 -4.58
C SER A 125 12.80 4.11 -3.75
N SER A 126 12.73 4.42 -2.45
CA SER A 126 11.72 3.85 -1.55
C SER A 126 10.32 4.41 -1.83
N GLY A 127 10.23 5.69 -2.19
CA GLY A 127 8.99 6.35 -2.59
C GLY A 127 8.37 5.80 -3.86
N MET A 128 9.19 5.51 -4.86
CA MET A 128 8.74 4.87 -6.10
C MET A 128 8.35 3.41 -5.90
N GLN A 129 9.05 2.67 -5.03
CA GLN A 129 8.60 1.35 -4.58
C GLN A 129 7.22 1.44 -3.93
N LEU A 130 7.01 2.41 -3.02
CA LEU A 130 5.72 2.63 -2.37
C LEU A 130 4.62 2.95 -3.38
N PHE A 131 4.90 3.83 -4.35
CA PHE A 131 3.95 4.22 -5.38
C PHE A 131 3.47 3.03 -6.23
N LEU A 132 4.36 2.09 -6.56
CA LEU A 132 4.06 0.98 -7.45
C LEU A 132 3.56 -0.28 -6.72
N SER A 133 4.07 -0.56 -5.51
CA SER A 133 3.82 -1.82 -4.79
C SER A 133 3.01 -1.65 -3.49
N GLY A 134 2.80 -0.42 -3.01
CA GLY A 134 2.17 -0.15 -1.72
C GLY A 134 3.04 -0.46 -0.50
N GLN A 135 4.33 -0.75 -0.69
CA GLN A 135 5.33 -0.89 0.39
C GLN A 135 6.60 -0.10 0.03
N PRO A 136 7.29 0.52 1.00
CA PRO A 136 8.56 1.19 0.72
C PRO A 136 9.68 0.19 0.40
N GLY A 137 10.69 0.66 -0.33
CA GLY A 137 11.89 -0.13 -0.63
C GLY A 137 12.72 -0.41 0.61
N ILE A 138 13.05 -1.68 0.84
CA ILE A 138 13.92 -2.13 1.94
C ILE A 138 15.34 -2.35 1.42
N GLY A 139 16.30 -1.78 2.14
CA GLY A 139 17.73 -1.96 1.90
C GLY A 139 18.36 -0.95 0.95
N PHE A 140 19.68 -0.89 1.03
CA PHE A 140 20.49 0.17 0.42
C PHE A 140 20.62 0.04 -1.10
N SER A 141 20.10 -1.03 -1.68
CA SER A 141 20.26 -1.37 -3.09
C SER A 141 19.69 -0.31 -4.04
N GLY A 142 18.57 0.34 -3.72
CA GLY A 142 18.04 1.48 -4.49
C GLY A 142 19.05 2.63 -4.59
N VAL A 143 19.74 2.95 -3.49
CA VAL A 143 20.83 3.94 -3.46
C VAL A 143 22.02 3.47 -4.30
N LEU A 144 22.39 2.19 -4.23
CA LEU A 144 23.49 1.64 -5.03
C LEU A 144 23.20 1.72 -6.54
N TYR A 145 21.96 1.42 -6.97
CA TYR A 145 21.57 1.61 -8.36
C TYR A 145 21.57 3.09 -8.77
N ALA A 146 21.25 4.01 -7.86
CA ALA A 146 21.44 5.44 -8.10
C ALA A 146 22.91 5.80 -8.30
N MET A 147 23.81 5.28 -7.46
CA MET A 147 25.26 5.48 -7.65
C MET A 147 25.72 4.90 -8.99
N PHE A 148 25.29 3.69 -9.35
CA PHE A 148 25.59 3.08 -10.64
C PHE A 148 25.09 3.93 -11.82
N GLY A 149 23.84 4.39 -11.78
CA GLY A 149 23.25 5.25 -12.81
C GLY A 149 23.96 6.58 -12.98
N TYR A 150 24.33 7.21 -11.86
CA TYR A 150 25.13 8.43 -11.87
C TYR A 150 26.48 8.20 -12.53
N ALA A 151 27.21 7.17 -12.10
CA ALA A 151 28.55 6.90 -12.60
C ALA A 151 28.56 6.47 -14.08
N LEU A 152 27.53 5.76 -14.57
CA LEU A 152 27.37 5.45 -16.00
C LEU A 152 27.36 6.70 -16.89
N VAL A 153 26.83 7.81 -16.38
CA VAL A 153 26.79 9.10 -17.07
C VAL A 153 28.11 9.86 -16.86
N VAL A 154 28.52 10.02 -15.60
CA VAL A 154 29.63 10.90 -15.19
C VAL A 154 31.00 10.37 -15.62
N ARG A 155 31.16 9.05 -15.79
CA ARG A 155 32.39 8.44 -16.32
C ARG A 155 32.81 8.92 -17.71
N ARG A 156 31.92 9.58 -18.45
CA ARG A 156 32.21 10.18 -19.77
C ARG A 156 33.15 11.40 -19.68
N VAL A 157 33.20 12.05 -18.51
CA VAL A 157 33.97 13.27 -18.27
C VAL A 157 35.02 13.06 -17.17
N TYR A 158 34.70 12.27 -16.15
CA TYR A 158 35.54 12.08 -14.97
C TYR A 158 36.07 10.64 -14.88
N LEU A 159 37.37 10.45 -15.12
CA LEU A 159 38.02 9.14 -15.26
C LEU A 159 37.94 8.29 -13.99
N GLN A 160 37.90 8.89 -12.80
CA GLN A 160 37.78 8.17 -11.54
C GLN A 160 36.53 7.28 -11.47
N TYR A 161 35.45 7.65 -12.16
CA TYR A 161 34.22 6.85 -12.24
C TYR A 161 34.30 5.73 -13.28
N GLN A 162 35.29 5.72 -14.18
CA GLN A 162 35.49 4.61 -15.12
C GLN A 162 36.03 3.36 -14.41
N VAL A 163 36.79 3.55 -13.32
CA VAL A 163 37.39 2.46 -12.54
C VAL A 163 36.32 1.60 -11.86
N ILE A 164 35.29 2.24 -11.28
CA ILE A 164 34.21 1.53 -10.57
C ILE A 164 33.09 1.06 -11.49
N VAL A 165 33.01 1.60 -12.71
CA VAL A 165 31.98 1.23 -13.70
C VAL A 165 32.64 0.80 -15.00
N ASP A 166 33.59 -0.12 -14.88
CA ASP A 166 34.21 -0.79 -16.02
C ASP A 166 33.21 -1.76 -16.69
N LYS A 167 33.65 -2.40 -17.79
CA LYS A 167 32.79 -3.33 -18.54
C LYS A 167 32.35 -4.51 -17.67
N SER A 168 33.25 -5.07 -16.87
CA SER A 168 32.97 -6.24 -16.03
C SER A 168 31.95 -5.89 -14.95
N THR A 169 32.20 -4.82 -14.18
CA THR A 169 31.29 -4.38 -13.12
C THR A 169 29.92 -3.99 -13.67
N SER A 170 29.88 -3.31 -14.82
CA SER A 170 28.61 -2.96 -15.48
C SER A 170 27.80 -4.20 -15.86
N GLN A 171 28.46 -5.20 -16.47
CA GLN A 171 27.81 -6.45 -16.86
C GLN A 171 27.33 -7.24 -15.64
N PHE A 172 28.14 -7.26 -14.57
CA PHE A 172 27.76 -7.88 -13.31
C PHE A 172 26.52 -7.22 -12.69
N LEU A 173 26.49 -5.89 -12.55
CA LEU A 173 25.35 -5.19 -11.95
C LEU A 173 24.07 -5.30 -12.80
N ILE A 174 24.18 -5.27 -14.13
CA ILE A 174 23.04 -5.51 -15.01
C ILE A 174 22.55 -6.95 -14.92
N GLY A 175 23.47 -7.93 -14.92
CA GLY A 175 23.13 -9.34 -14.75
C GLY A 175 22.49 -9.62 -13.38
N TRP A 176 23.00 -8.98 -12.33
CA TRP A 176 22.43 -9.02 -10.99
C TRP A 176 21.03 -8.43 -10.95
N PHE A 177 20.80 -7.28 -11.61
CA PHE A 177 19.47 -6.70 -11.74
C PHE A 177 18.47 -7.65 -12.42
N ILE A 178 18.88 -8.28 -13.52
CA ILE A 178 18.06 -9.27 -14.23
C ILE A 178 17.77 -10.47 -13.32
N LEU A 179 18.77 -10.93 -12.55
CA LEU A 179 18.56 -12.00 -11.57
C LEU A 179 17.53 -11.59 -10.51
N CYS A 180 17.61 -10.37 -9.97
CA CYS A 180 16.62 -9.87 -9.00
C CYS A 180 15.19 -9.88 -9.57
N LEU A 181 15.02 -9.42 -10.82
CA LEU A 181 13.72 -9.48 -11.51
C LEU A 181 13.20 -10.90 -11.64
N LEU A 182 14.06 -11.85 -12.01
CA LEU A 182 13.70 -13.27 -12.17
C LEU A 182 13.32 -13.89 -10.81
N LEU A 183 14.12 -13.68 -9.76
CA LEU A 183 13.86 -14.22 -8.43
C LEU A 183 12.51 -13.74 -7.87
N THR A 184 12.15 -12.48 -8.10
CA THR A 184 10.83 -11.96 -7.72
C THR A 184 9.71 -12.51 -8.59
N SER A 185 9.93 -12.61 -9.92
CA SER A 185 8.91 -13.14 -10.84
C SER A 185 8.59 -14.62 -10.59
N PHE A 186 9.58 -15.41 -10.14
CA PHE A 186 9.41 -16.80 -9.75
C PHE A 186 8.98 -16.99 -8.28
N ASN A 187 8.69 -15.90 -7.56
CA ASN A 187 8.29 -15.91 -6.15
C ASN A 187 9.30 -16.64 -5.24
N ILE A 188 10.59 -16.58 -5.59
CA ILE A 188 11.69 -17.15 -4.80
C ILE A 188 12.11 -16.16 -3.70
N MET A 189 12.15 -14.87 -4.05
CA MET A 189 12.54 -13.80 -3.14
C MET A 189 11.83 -12.49 -3.52
N GLU A 190 11.16 -11.86 -2.56
CA GLU A 190 10.55 -10.54 -2.74
C GLU A 190 11.64 -9.47 -2.71
N ILE A 191 12.03 -8.99 -3.89
CA ILE A 191 13.08 -7.97 -4.06
C ILE A 191 12.43 -6.68 -4.54
N THR A 192 12.89 -5.56 -4.01
CA THR A 192 12.38 -4.21 -4.29
C THR A 192 12.89 -3.72 -5.65
N ASN A 193 12.44 -4.37 -6.72
CA ASN A 193 12.94 -4.13 -8.08
C ASN A 193 12.57 -2.73 -8.58
N GLU A 194 11.41 -2.20 -8.17
CA GLU A 194 10.97 -0.85 -8.50
C GLU A 194 11.92 0.20 -7.89
N ALA A 195 12.41 -0.05 -6.67
CA ALA A 195 13.44 0.78 -6.05
C ALA A 195 14.76 0.78 -6.84
N HIS A 196 15.17 -0.35 -7.43
CA HIS A 196 16.37 -0.43 -8.28
C HIS A 196 16.21 0.40 -9.56
N VAL A 197 15.08 0.25 -10.25
CA VAL A 197 14.78 1.01 -11.48
C VAL A 197 14.71 2.50 -11.19
N ALA A 198 14.00 2.89 -10.13
CA ALA A 198 13.88 4.28 -9.71
C ALA A 198 15.24 4.86 -9.30
N GLY A 199 16.02 4.11 -8.51
CA GLY A 199 17.39 4.47 -8.14
C GLY A 199 18.24 4.74 -9.37
N LEU A 200 18.31 3.78 -10.31
CA LEU A 200 19.06 3.91 -11.56
C LEU A 200 18.64 5.16 -12.36
N ALA A 201 17.34 5.38 -12.52
CA ALA A 201 16.81 6.53 -13.24
C ALA A 201 17.15 7.87 -12.55
N PHE A 202 17.03 7.92 -11.22
CA PHE A 202 17.43 9.07 -10.40
C PHE A 202 18.91 9.38 -10.61
N GLY A 203 19.77 8.36 -10.47
CA GLY A 203 21.21 8.47 -10.66
C GLY A 203 21.59 9.01 -12.04
N ILE A 204 21.03 8.44 -13.10
CA ILE A 204 21.24 8.90 -14.48
C ILE A 204 20.85 10.37 -14.60
N CYS A 205 19.67 10.77 -14.10
CA CYS A 205 19.20 12.14 -14.21
C CYS A 205 20.08 13.12 -13.43
N VAL A 206 20.49 12.80 -12.21
CA VAL A 206 21.42 13.63 -11.42
C VAL A 206 22.78 13.73 -12.12
N GLY A 207 23.30 12.63 -12.68
CA GLY A 207 24.53 12.63 -13.45
C GLY A 207 24.43 13.51 -14.72
N GLN A 208 23.29 13.48 -15.42
CA GLN A 208 23.05 14.35 -16.57
C GLN A 208 22.98 15.82 -16.16
N LEU A 209 22.34 16.15 -15.03
CA LEU A 209 22.35 17.53 -14.51
C LEU A 209 23.75 18.02 -14.14
N TYR A 210 24.62 17.11 -13.72
CA TYR A 210 26.00 17.44 -13.35
C TYR A 210 26.88 17.73 -14.56
N ILE A 211 26.81 16.91 -15.63
CA ILE A 211 27.76 17.02 -16.75
C ILE A 211 27.18 17.52 -18.08
N SER A 212 25.87 17.38 -18.30
CA SER A 212 25.25 17.61 -19.60
C SER A 212 24.51 18.93 -19.64
N ARG A 213 24.58 19.62 -20.78
CA ARG A 213 23.74 20.81 -21.07
C ARG A 213 22.48 20.46 -21.85
N VAL A 214 22.48 19.34 -22.57
CA VAL A 214 21.40 18.95 -23.51
C VAL A 214 20.24 18.29 -22.77
N TYR A 215 20.52 17.39 -21.84
CA TYR A 215 19.50 16.58 -21.18
C TYR A 215 18.93 17.22 -19.89
N VAL A 216 19.35 18.45 -19.55
CA VAL A 216 18.97 19.13 -18.30
C VAL A 216 17.46 19.25 -18.13
N LYS A 217 16.75 19.68 -19.19
CA LYS A 217 15.29 19.88 -19.13
C LYS A 217 14.57 18.56 -18.85
N THR A 218 14.90 17.51 -19.61
CA THR A 218 14.31 16.18 -19.44
C THR A 218 14.62 15.61 -18.06
N SER A 219 15.87 15.68 -17.60
CA SER A 219 16.26 15.19 -16.27
C SER A 219 15.55 15.92 -15.13
N ARG A 220 15.34 17.25 -15.25
CA ARG A 220 14.53 18.00 -14.28
C ARG A 220 13.08 17.52 -14.24
N ILE A 221 12.46 17.34 -15.40
CA ILE A 221 11.07 16.86 -15.50
C ILE A 221 10.94 15.48 -14.85
N VAL A 222 11.86 14.56 -15.17
CA VAL A 222 11.86 13.21 -14.58
C VAL A 222 12.01 13.26 -13.07
N LEU A 223 13.00 13.99 -12.55
CA LEU A 223 13.24 14.09 -11.11
C LEU A 223 12.05 14.73 -10.37
N VAL A 224 11.47 15.80 -10.91
CA VAL A 224 10.27 16.42 -10.35
C VAL A 224 9.10 15.44 -10.36
N GLY A 225 8.91 14.69 -11.44
CA GLY A 225 7.89 13.64 -11.52
C GLY A 225 8.08 12.55 -10.47
N MET A 226 9.31 12.07 -10.28
CA MET A 226 9.63 11.04 -9.27
C MET A 226 9.38 11.54 -7.85
N VAL A 227 9.77 12.77 -7.53
CA VAL A 227 9.49 13.39 -6.22
C VAL A 227 7.99 13.60 -6.03
N ALA A 228 7.27 14.07 -7.05
CA ALA A 228 5.82 14.26 -6.99
C ALA A 228 5.09 12.92 -6.77
N MET A 229 5.47 11.86 -7.48
CA MET A 229 4.91 10.52 -7.29
C MET A 229 5.23 9.96 -5.90
N THR A 230 6.44 10.20 -5.39
CA THR A 230 6.83 9.82 -4.03
C THR A 230 6.00 10.55 -2.97
N ILE A 231 5.78 11.85 -3.11
CA ILE A 231 4.95 12.62 -2.18
C ILE A 231 3.49 12.16 -2.27
N LEU A 232 2.97 11.99 -3.49
CA LEU A 232 1.61 11.52 -3.72
C LEU A 232 1.36 10.15 -3.07
N SER A 233 2.32 9.21 -3.17
CA SER A 233 2.17 7.87 -2.60
C SER A 233 2.09 7.83 -1.07
N THR A 234 2.49 8.90 -0.37
CA THR A 234 2.34 9.01 1.09
C THR A 234 0.93 9.40 1.54
N THR A 235 0.08 9.88 0.64
CA THR A 235 -1.25 10.41 0.99
C THR A 235 -2.38 9.83 0.16
N TYR A 236 -2.13 9.48 -1.10
CA TYR A 236 -3.14 9.04 -2.05
C TYR A 236 -2.63 7.93 -2.96
N LEU A 237 -3.14 6.72 -2.76
CA LEU A 237 -2.71 5.54 -3.51
C LEU A 237 -3.87 4.56 -3.80
N PRO A 238 -4.97 4.99 -4.46
CA PRO A 238 -6.18 4.19 -4.62
C PRO A 238 -6.01 2.91 -5.44
N TRP A 239 -4.94 2.82 -6.25
CA TRP A 239 -4.61 1.61 -7.01
C TRP A 239 -3.87 0.56 -6.18
N SER A 240 -3.44 0.87 -4.95
CA SER A 240 -2.81 -0.10 -4.06
C SER A 240 -3.85 -0.82 -3.22
N ASP A 241 -3.85 -2.15 -3.29
CA ASP A 241 -4.70 -3.01 -2.45
C ASP A 241 -4.47 -2.76 -0.97
N ARG A 242 -3.20 -2.56 -0.58
CA ARG A 242 -2.80 -2.25 0.80
C ARG A 242 -3.39 -0.92 1.28
N TRP A 243 -3.40 0.11 0.42
CA TRP A 243 -4.00 1.41 0.76
C TRP A 243 -5.52 1.32 0.88
N ARG A 244 -6.18 0.59 -0.03
CA ARG A 244 -7.63 0.36 0.03
C ARG A 244 -8.02 -0.40 1.30
N ALA A 245 -7.26 -1.45 1.65
CA ALA A 245 -7.47 -2.20 2.89
C ALA A 245 -7.30 -1.32 4.14
N ARG A 246 -6.28 -0.46 4.17
CA ARG A 246 -6.05 0.52 5.24
C ARG A 246 -7.26 1.46 5.41
N ASN A 247 -7.78 2.02 4.33
CA ASN A 247 -8.93 2.92 4.42
C ASN A 247 -10.21 2.21 4.84
N ALA A 248 -10.46 1.00 4.32
CA ALA A 248 -11.59 0.20 4.77
C ALA A 248 -11.51 -0.11 6.27
N THR A 249 -10.30 -0.37 6.79
CA THR A 249 -10.09 -0.58 8.23
C THR A 249 -10.41 0.69 9.04
N LEU A 250 -9.97 1.86 8.58
CA LEU A 250 -10.27 3.13 9.24
C LEU A 250 -11.76 3.47 9.20
N GLU A 251 -12.45 3.16 8.10
CA GLU A 251 -13.90 3.30 8.01
C GLU A 251 -14.63 2.39 8.99
N ILE A 252 -14.14 1.16 9.21
CA ILE A 252 -14.71 0.25 10.23
C ILE A 252 -14.50 0.81 11.64
N VAL A 253 -13.33 1.39 11.93
CA VAL A 253 -13.06 2.02 13.24
C VAL A 253 -13.95 3.24 13.47
N ASP A 254 -14.08 4.14 12.49
CA ASP A 254 -15.03 5.28 12.57
C ASP A 254 -16.47 4.77 12.77
N LEU A 255 -16.83 3.71 12.05
CA LEU A 255 -18.14 3.10 12.15
C LEU A 255 -18.40 2.52 13.55
N GLU A 256 -17.41 1.86 14.16
CA GLU A 256 -17.46 1.35 15.53
C GLU A 256 -17.64 2.49 16.54
N GLU A 257 -16.81 3.53 16.48
CA GLU A 257 -16.92 4.71 17.36
C GLU A 257 -18.32 5.36 17.26
N ARG A 258 -18.86 5.47 16.06
CA ARG A 258 -20.21 6.00 15.82
C ARG A 258 -21.31 5.07 16.34
N ALA A 259 -21.12 3.76 16.23
CA ALA A 259 -22.04 2.77 16.78
C ALA A 259 -22.06 2.84 18.31
N GLU A 260 -20.89 2.95 18.95
CA GLU A 260 -20.72 3.17 20.39
C GLU A 260 -21.34 4.50 20.85
N ALA A 261 -21.24 5.55 20.04
CA ALA A 261 -21.90 6.83 20.28
C ALA A 261 -23.44 6.78 20.17
N GLY A 262 -24.02 5.62 19.83
CA GLY A 262 -25.46 5.40 19.82
C GLY A 262 -26.14 5.69 18.48
N ILE A 263 -25.40 5.96 17.41
CA ILE A 263 -26.01 6.28 16.11
C ILE A 263 -26.61 5.01 15.50
N ALA A 264 -27.95 4.95 15.37
CA ALA A 264 -28.66 3.73 14.96
C ALA A 264 -28.23 3.20 13.58
N GLU A 265 -27.98 4.09 12.60
CA GLU A 265 -27.45 3.69 11.28
C GLU A 265 -26.05 3.07 11.40
N ALA A 266 -25.18 3.62 12.25
CA ALA A 266 -23.84 3.07 12.46
C ALA A 266 -23.90 1.72 13.17
N GLN A 267 -24.76 1.56 14.19
CA GLN A 267 -25.00 0.28 14.85
C GLN A 267 -25.51 -0.79 13.88
N TYR A 268 -26.41 -0.42 12.97
CA TYR A 268 -26.89 -1.31 11.90
C TYR A 268 -25.75 -1.72 10.95
N LEU A 269 -24.98 -0.77 10.43
CA LEU A 269 -23.89 -1.08 9.49
C LEU A 269 -22.77 -1.89 10.18
N TYR A 270 -22.41 -1.53 11.41
CA TYR A 270 -21.42 -2.26 12.21
C TYR A 270 -21.89 -3.69 12.50
N SER A 271 -23.19 -3.88 12.76
CA SER A 271 -23.76 -5.22 12.91
C SER A 271 -23.56 -6.10 11.67
N ASP A 272 -23.72 -5.54 10.46
CA ASP A 272 -23.55 -6.29 9.21
C ASP A 272 -22.08 -6.68 8.99
N VAL A 273 -21.14 -5.81 9.37
CA VAL A 273 -19.70 -6.12 9.37
C VAL A 273 -19.41 -7.30 10.30
N LEU A 274 -19.84 -7.22 11.56
CA LEU A 274 -19.62 -8.27 12.56
C LEU A 274 -20.26 -9.60 12.18
N MET A 275 -21.48 -9.57 11.62
CA MET A 275 -22.18 -10.80 11.19
C MET A 275 -21.51 -11.52 10.03
N ARG A 276 -20.66 -10.84 9.26
CA ARG A 276 -19.86 -11.46 8.19
C ARG A 276 -18.53 -12.01 8.70
N CYS A 277 -18.10 -11.62 9.90
CA CYS A 277 -16.94 -12.18 10.57
C CYS A 277 -17.35 -13.47 11.30
N GLY A 278 -16.64 -14.58 11.06
CA GLY A 278 -17.08 -15.93 11.48
C GLY A 278 -17.47 -16.07 12.97
N GLU A 279 -16.69 -15.47 13.87
CA GLU A 279 -16.97 -15.50 15.32
C GLU A 279 -17.84 -14.30 15.80
N GLY A 280 -18.03 -13.28 14.96
CA GLY A 280 -18.69 -12.02 15.31
C GLY A 280 -20.22 -12.03 15.16
N ARG A 281 -20.81 -13.15 14.73
CA ARG A 281 -22.25 -13.20 14.38
C ARG A 281 -23.18 -12.86 15.54
N ALA A 282 -22.97 -13.45 16.71
CA ALA A 282 -23.81 -13.20 17.88
C ALA A 282 -23.68 -11.75 18.37
N GLU A 283 -22.47 -11.20 18.35
CA GLU A 283 -22.22 -9.80 18.70
C GLU A 283 -22.87 -8.84 17.68
N GLY A 284 -22.78 -9.16 16.39
CA GLY A 284 -23.46 -8.41 15.35
C GLY A 284 -24.97 -8.34 15.60
N ILE A 285 -25.63 -9.44 15.94
CA ILE A 285 -27.06 -9.45 16.26
C ILE A 285 -27.38 -8.55 17.47
N LEU A 286 -26.49 -8.47 18.47
CA LEU A 286 -26.67 -7.55 19.60
C LEU A 286 -26.64 -6.08 19.15
N TRP A 287 -25.68 -5.71 18.30
CA TRP A 287 -25.61 -4.36 17.73
C TRP A 287 -26.82 -4.03 16.85
N LEU A 288 -27.27 -5.02 16.06
CA LEU A 288 -28.48 -4.90 15.26
C LEU A 288 -29.71 -4.64 16.13
N THR A 289 -29.81 -5.34 17.26
CA THR A 289 -30.90 -5.18 18.23
C THR A 289 -30.90 -3.77 18.82
N LYS A 290 -29.73 -3.23 19.20
CA LYS A 290 -29.62 -1.83 19.67
C LYS A 290 -30.15 -0.83 18.62
N ALA A 291 -29.85 -1.04 17.35
CA ALA A 291 -30.35 -0.18 16.27
C ALA A 291 -31.88 -0.34 16.09
N ALA A 292 -32.39 -1.58 16.18
CA ALA A 292 -33.82 -1.87 16.09
C ALA A 292 -34.62 -1.26 17.27
N ASP A 293 -34.07 -1.28 18.50
CA ASP A 293 -34.64 -0.65 19.69
C ASP A 293 -34.84 0.87 19.51
N GLN A 294 -33.93 1.51 18.78
CA GLN A 294 -34.05 2.91 18.37
C GLN A 294 -35.06 3.14 17.24
N LYS A 295 -35.77 2.10 16.82
CA LYS A 295 -36.78 2.10 15.76
C LYS A 295 -36.22 2.46 14.39
N TYR A 296 -34.96 2.11 14.15
CA TYR A 296 -34.35 2.22 12.84
C TYR A 296 -34.87 1.09 11.93
N LEU A 297 -35.73 1.45 10.97
CA LEU A 297 -36.51 0.49 10.19
C LEU A 297 -35.68 -0.57 9.45
N PRO A 298 -34.52 -0.25 8.82
CA PRO A 298 -33.67 -1.27 8.22
C PRO A 298 -33.16 -2.31 9.23
N ALA A 299 -32.81 -1.88 10.44
CA ALA A 299 -32.39 -2.79 11.51
C ALA A 299 -33.54 -3.66 12.00
N MET A 300 -34.72 -3.07 12.23
CA MET A 300 -35.93 -3.83 12.60
C MET A 300 -36.23 -4.90 11.56
N ASN A 301 -36.22 -4.56 10.27
CA ASN A 301 -36.48 -5.52 9.19
C ASN A 301 -35.46 -6.67 9.20
N ARG A 302 -34.17 -6.35 9.29
CA ARG A 302 -33.10 -7.36 9.31
C ARG A 302 -33.21 -8.26 10.54
N LEU A 303 -33.55 -7.70 11.70
CA LEU A 303 -33.75 -8.45 12.94
C LEU A 303 -34.95 -9.40 12.81
N VAL A 304 -36.09 -8.94 12.29
CA VAL A 304 -37.27 -9.78 12.08
C VAL A 304 -36.96 -10.94 11.14
N ARG A 305 -36.21 -10.70 10.04
CA ARG A 305 -35.77 -11.78 9.14
C ARG A 305 -34.94 -12.82 9.88
N ILE A 306 -33.96 -12.41 10.70
CA ILE A 306 -33.17 -13.34 11.52
C ILE A 306 -34.11 -14.13 12.45
N LEU A 307 -34.97 -13.46 13.21
CA LEU A 307 -35.86 -14.12 14.15
C LEU A 307 -36.86 -15.08 13.48
N ALA A 308 -37.23 -14.85 12.21
CA ALA A 308 -38.19 -15.66 11.46
C ALA A 308 -37.54 -16.79 10.64
N THR A 309 -36.43 -16.51 9.95
CA THR A 309 -35.94 -17.36 8.85
C THR A 309 -34.51 -17.86 9.00
N ASP A 310 -33.76 -17.49 10.04
CA ASP A 310 -32.35 -17.91 10.19
C ASP A 310 -32.18 -19.42 10.01
N GLN A 311 -31.08 -19.89 9.41
CA GLN A 311 -30.78 -21.33 9.35
C GLN A 311 -30.57 -21.94 10.74
N ASP A 312 -29.92 -21.21 11.65
CA ASP A 312 -29.62 -21.68 12.99
C ASP A 312 -30.83 -21.45 13.92
N PRO A 313 -31.43 -22.52 14.49
CA PRO A 313 -32.54 -22.40 15.42
C PRO A 313 -32.28 -21.51 16.64
N ALA A 314 -31.02 -21.34 17.04
CA ALA A 314 -30.65 -20.55 18.22
C ALA A 314 -31.00 -19.05 18.07
N PHE A 315 -31.09 -18.54 16.84
CA PHE A 315 -31.40 -17.14 16.56
C PHE A 315 -32.86 -16.90 16.16
N ARG A 316 -33.68 -17.95 16.08
CA ARG A 316 -35.10 -17.82 15.72
C ARG A 316 -35.97 -17.62 16.96
N ASN A 317 -36.96 -16.73 16.85
CA ASN A 317 -38.01 -16.55 17.85
C ASN A 317 -39.29 -16.04 17.16
N ALA A 318 -40.27 -16.92 16.98
CA ALA A 318 -41.49 -16.65 16.22
C ALA A 318 -42.32 -15.50 16.79
N GLU A 319 -42.54 -15.48 18.11
CA GLU A 319 -43.39 -14.48 18.75
C GLU A 319 -42.72 -13.09 18.71
N GLN A 320 -41.41 -13.02 18.98
CA GLN A 320 -40.66 -11.76 18.83
C GLN A 320 -40.62 -11.29 17.37
N ALA A 321 -40.45 -12.20 16.41
CA ALA A 321 -40.47 -11.84 14.99
C ALA A 321 -41.80 -11.18 14.60
N VAL A 322 -42.94 -11.71 15.08
CA VAL A 322 -44.27 -11.15 14.81
C VAL A 322 -44.43 -9.78 15.48
N GLU A 323 -44.02 -9.64 16.75
CA GLU A 323 -44.09 -8.38 17.50
C GLU A 323 -43.31 -7.26 16.79
N TRP A 324 -42.03 -7.51 16.49
CA TRP A 324 -41.16 -6.55 15.81
C TRP A 324 -41.61 -6.27 14.38
N GLY A 325 -42.07 -7.29 13.66
CA GLY A 325 -42.53 -7.15 12.28
C GLY A 325 -43.82 -6.34 12.15
N LEU A 326 -44.74 -6.48 13.11
CA LEU A 326 -45.94 -5.66 13.18
C LEU A 326 -45.58 -4.19 13.45
N GLU A 327 -44.75 -3.93 14.46
CA GLU A 327 -44.33 -2.56 14.78
C GLU A 327 -43.61 -1.90 13.59
N LEU A 328 -42.74 -2.65 12.89
CA LEU A 328 -42.05 -2.20 11.68
C LEU A 328 -43.06 -1.77 10.60
N CYS A 329 -44.02 -2.63 10.28
CA CYS A 329 -45.04 -2.33 9.27
C CYS A 329 -45.91 -1.13 9.66
N GLU A 330 -46.26 -1.01 10.94
CA GLU A 330 -47.02 0.14 11.46
C GLU A 330 -46.25 1.46 11.34
N LYS A 331 -44.96 1.48 11.73
CA LYS A 331 -44.11 2.67 11.63
C LYS A 331 -43.86 3.11 10.20
N ASP A 332 -43.65 2.15 9.30
CA ASP A 332 -43.53 2.41 7.87
C ASP A 332 -44.87 2.79 7.22
N ARG A 333 -45.99 2.63 7.95
CA ARG A 333 -47.37 2.81 7.47
C ARG A 333 -47.69 1.87 6.30
N TRP A 334 -47.18 0.65 6.37
CA TRP A 334 -47.44 -0.43 5.43
C TRP A 334 -47.08 -0.03 3.99
N ARG A 335 -45.99 0.70 3.77
CA ARG A 335 -45.60 1.22 2.45
C ARG A 335 -44.63 0.31 1.72
N ASN A 336 -43.64 -0.22 2.44
CA ASN A 336 -42.61 -1.09 1.94
C ASN A 336 -43.06 -2.55 1.96
N MET A 337 -43.13 -3.17 0.78
CA MET A 337 -43.62 -4.55 0.64
C MET A 337 -42.59 -5.58 1.09
N GLU A 338 -41.30 -5.23 1.17
CA GLU A 338 -40.28 -6.09 1.79
C GLU A 338 -40.51 -6.27 3.29
N TYR A 339 -41.02 -5.23 3.98
CA TYR A 339 -41.35 -5.32 5.40
C TYR A 339 -42.59 -6.20 5.62
N VAL A 340 -43.55 -6.14 4.68
CA VAL A 340 -44.75 -6.99 4.69
C VAL A 340 -44.40 -8.45 4.43
N ASP A 341 -43.51 -8.74 3.46
CA ASP A 341 -42.98 -10.08 3.20
C ASP A 341 -42.22 -10.63 4.42
N THR A 342 -41.38 -9.81 5.04
CA THR A 342 -40.67 -10.16 6.28
C THR A 342 -41.64 -10.48 7.43
N LEU A 343 -42.72 -9.70 7.58
CA LEU A 343 -43.77 -9.99 8.55
C LEU A 343 -44.56 -11.27 8.19
N ALA A 344 -44.80 -11.54 6.91
CA ALA A 344 -45.42 -12.79 6.48
C ALA A 344 -44.56 -14.01 6.87
N ALA A 345 -43.23 -13.90 6.70
CA ALA A 345 -42.29 -14.92 7.16
C ALA A 345 -42.34 -15.12 8.68
N ALA A 346 -42.45 -14.03 9.46
CA ALA A 346 -42.61 -14.11 10.91
C ALA A 346 -43.91 -14.85 11.32
N TYR A 347 -45.03 -14.56 10.66
CA TYR A 347 -46.29 -15.28 10.90
C TYR A 347 -46.22 -16.76 10.49
N ALA A 348 -45.50 -17.08 9.40
CA ALA A 348 -45.25 -18.45 8.99
C ALA A 348 -44.37 -19.20 10.01
N GLU A 349 -43.36 -18.56 10.59
CA GLU A 349 -42.55 -19.14 11.67
C GLU A 349 -43.41 -19.46 12.90
N ALA A 350 -44.40 -18.61 13.21
CA ALA A 350 -45.39 -18.79 14.26
C ALA A 350 -46.55 -19.75 13.90
N GLU A 351 -46.49 -20.42 12.75
CA GLU A 351 -47.52 -21.35 12.25
C GLU A 351 -48.91 -20.72 12.05
N ARG A 352 -48.97 -19.40 11.89
CA ARG A 352 -50.19 -18.63 11.60
C ARG A 352 -50.35 -18.46 10.08
N TRP A 353 -50.51 -19.58 9.38
CA TRP A 353 -50.43 -19.69 7.92
C TRP A 353 -51.42 -18.80 7.17
N ASP A 354 -52.66 -18.69 7.65
CA ASP A 354 -53.70 -17.87 7.00
C ASP A 354 -53.29 -16.39 6.90
N VAL A 355 -52.67 -15.88 7.97
CA VAL A 355 -52.20 -14.48 8.04
C VAL A 355 -50.98 -14.29 7.14
N ALA A 356 -50.02 -15.22 7.18
CA ALA A 356 -48.83 -15.19 6.32
C ALA A 356 -49.22 -15.16 4.83
N ILE A 357 -50.15 -16.04 4.40
CA ILE A 357 -50.65 -16.11 3.02
C ILE A 357 -51.36 -14.80 2.64
N ALA A 358 -52.20 -14.25 3.53
CA ALA A 358 -52.94 -13.01 3.26
C ALA A 358 -51.99 -11.81 3.09
N LEU A 359 -50.98 -11.68 3.95
CA LEU A 359 -49.95 -10.64 3.86
C LEU A 359 -49.12 -10.77 2.58
N GLN A 360 -48.71 -11.99 2.24
CA GLN A 360 -47.91 -12.25 1.05
C GLN A 360 -48.67 -11.93 -0.24
N LYS A 361 -49.95 -12.29 -0.33
CA LYS A 361 -50.82 -11.91 -1.45
C LYS A 361 -50.96 -10.41 -1.57
N ARG A 362 -51.21 -9.71 -0.46
CA ARG A 362 -51.31 -8.25 -0.43
C ARG A 362 -50.01 -7.58 -0.89
N ALA A 363 -48.85 -8.12 -0.53
CA ALA A 363 -47.55 -7.62 -0.99
C ALA A 363 -47.41 -7.75 -2.51
N LEU A 364 -47.73 -8.93 -3.07
CA LEU A 364 -47.70 -9.19 -4.51
C LEU A 364 -48.70 -8.31 -5.30
N GLU A 365 -49.92 -8.15 -4.81
CA GLU A 365 -50.93 -7.28 -5.44
C GLU A 365 -50.45 -5.83 -5.57
N ARG A 366 -49.68 -5.35 -4.59
CA ARG A 366 -49.19 -3.97 -4.57
C ARG A 366 -47.91 -3.75 -5.37
N LEU A 367 -47.10 -4.80 -5.56
CA LEU A 367 -45.96 -4.77 -6.48
C LEU A 367 -46.41 -4.84 -7.95
N GLY A 368 -47.59 -5.40 -8.22
CA GLY A 368 -48.13 -5.55 -9.57
C GLY A 368 -47.40 -6.61 -10.40
N ASP A 369 -47.60 -6.58 -11.72
CA ASP A 369 -47.06 -7.59 -12.65
C ASP A 369 -45.60 -7.32 -13.09
N GLU A 370 -44.89 -6.42 -12.40
CA GLU A 370 -43.48 -6.15 -12.71
C GLU A 370 -42.62 -7.37 -12.36
N ASN A 371 -41.96 -7.96 -13.37
CA ASN A 371 -41.07 -9.10 -13.20
C ASN A 371 -39.71 -8.65 -12.65
N THR A 372 -39.66 -8.42 -11.35
CA THR A 372 -38.43 -8.10 -10.60
C THR A 372 -37.97 -9.31 -9.78
N LEU A 373 -36.70 -9.31 -9.36
CA LEU A 373 -36.17 -10.32 -8.44
C LEU A 373 -36.99 -10.43 -7.14
N ALA A 374 -37.50 -9.30 -6.64
CA ALA A 374 -38.36 -9.26 -5.46
C ALA A 374 -39.69 -9.97 -5.71
N THR A 375 -40.36 -9.69 -6.83
CA THR A 375 -41.63 -10.32 -7.20
C THR A 375 -41.50 -11.85 -7.32
N ALA A 376 -40.39 -12.34 -7.89
CA ALA A 376 -40.11 -13.77 -7.98
C ALA A 376 -39.91 -14.43 -6.61
N SER A 377 -39.11 -13.82 -5.73
CA SER A 377 -38.92 -14.29 -4.35
C SER A 377 -40.24 -14.33 -3.58
N PHE A 378 -41.08 -13.31 -3.73
CA PHE A 378 -42.35 -13.22 -3.02
C PHE A 378 -43.35 -14.29 -3.50
N GLN A 379 -43.34 -14.64 -4.79
CA GLN A 379 -44.13 -15.74 -5.33
C GLN A 379 -43.66 -17.09 -4.78
N GLU A 380 -42.35 -17.29 -4.64
CA GLU A 380 -41.80 -18.51 -4.03
C GLU A 380 -42.22 -18.63 -2.56
N HIS A 381 -42.11 -17.54 -1.79
CA HIS A 381 -42.57 -17.49 -0.40
C HIS A 381 -44.06 -17.85 -0.30
N LEU A 382 -44.91 -17.29 -1.18
CA LEU A 382 -46.34 -17.61 -1.22
C LEU A 382 -46.59 -19.09 -1.46
N GLN A 383 -45.89 -19.71 -2.41
CA GLN A 383 -46.03 -21.14 -2.71
C GLN A 383 -45.61 -22.01 -1.52
N LYS A 384 -44.54 -21.63 -0.81
CA LYS A 384 -44.11 -22.30 0.43
C LYS A 384 -45.19 -22.19 1.50
N TYR A 385 -45.69 -20.98 1.77
CA TYR A 385 -46.72 -20.78 2.79
C TYR A 385 -48.02 -21.52 2.48
N GLN A 386 -48.43 -21.63 1.21
CA GLN A 386 -49.59 -22.44 0.79
C GLN A 386 -49.41 -23.94 1.05
N ARG A 387 -48.17 -24.44 1.10
CA ARG A 387 -47.83 -25.82 1.45
C ARG A 387 -47.49 -25.99 2.94
N HIS A 388 -47.67 -24.93 3.75
CA HIS A 388 -47.25 -24.84 5.15
C HIS A 388 -45.74 -25.12 5.34
N GLU A 389 -44.93 -24.65 4.38
CA GLU A 389 -43.47 -24.72 4.43
C GLU A 389 -42.90 -23.38 4.90
N LYS A 390 -41.87 -23.42 5.75
CA LYS A 390 -41.19 -22.24 6.28
C LYS A 390 -40.03 -21.81 5.36
N VAL A 391 -39.79 -20.51 5.28
CA VAL A 391 -38.62 -19.95 4.59
C VAL A 391 -37.39 -20.03 5.50
N ARG A 392 -36.24 -20.40 4.93
CA ARG A 392 -34.95 -20.48 5.63
C ARG A 392 -33.88 -19.79 4.83
N GLU A 393 -33.16 -18.86 5.45
CA GLU A 393 -32.19 -17.97 4.82
C GLU A 393 -30.91 -17.80 5.65
#